data_AF-A0A291P1G8-F1
#
_entry.id   AF-A0A291P1G8-F1
#
_cell.length_a   1.000
_cell.length_b   1.000
_cell.length_c   1.000
_cell.angle_alpha   90.00
_cell.angle_beta   90.00
_cell.angle_gamma   90.00
#
_symmetry.space_group_name_H-M   'P 1'
#
loop_
_entity.id
_entity.type
_entity.pdbx_description
1 polymer ?
#
loop_
_entity_poly.entity_id
_entity_poly.type
_entity_poly.pdbx_seq_one_letter_code
_entity_poly.pdbx_strand_id
1 'polypeptide(L)'
;MPSAVGYQPNLADEMGILQERITSTRGHSITSLQAIYVPADDYTDPAPATTFAHLDATTELSREIASKGLYPAVDPLTSTSRILDPRYLGADHYNTAVRVKAILQKNKELQEIIAILGVDELSEEDKVTVSRARRIQQFLSQNTYM
;
A
#
# COMPACT_ATOMS: atom_id res chain seq x y z
N MET A 1 -5.97 15.73 30.50
CA MET A 1 -5.34 14.41 30.68
C MET A 1 -4.79 14.01 29.32
N PRO A 2 -3.50 13.67 29.16
CA PRO A 2 -2.97 13.23 27.87
C PRO A 2 -3.62 11.89 27.46
N SER A 3 -3.86 11.73 26.17
CA SER A 3 -4.41 10.50 25.57
C SER A 3 -3.32 9.43 25.44
N ALA A 4 -3.67 8.31 24.80
CA ALA A 4 -2.74 7.25 24.44
C ALA A 4 -1.47 7.82 23.77
N VAL A 5 -0.30 7.30 24.17
CA VAL A 5 1.01 7.60 23.57
C VAL A 5 1.45 9.08 23.64
N GLY A 6 0.81 9.89 24.51
CA GLY A 6 1.20 11.29 24.72
C GLY A 6 0.54 12.30 23.77
N TYR A 7 -0.40 11.86 22.94
CA TYR A 7 -1.17 12.75 22.08
C TYR A 7 -2.25 13.53 22.85
N GLN A 8 -2.67 14.63 22.24
CA GLN A 8 -3.79 15.43 22.71
C GLN A 8 -5.11 14.63 22.68
N PRO A 9 -5.99 14.78 23.69
CA PRO A 9 -7.24 14.02 23.78
C PRO A 9 -8.24 14.34 22.67
N ASN A 10 -8.12 15.49 22.03
CA ASN A 10 -8.97 15.96 20.94
C ASN A 10 -8.35 15.74 19.54
N LEU A 11 -7.32 14.88 19.43
CA LEU A 11 -6.62 14.62 18.16
C LEU A 11 -7.58 14.21 17.03
N ALA A 12 -8.50 13.29 17.33
CA ALA A 12 -9.46 12.80 16.35
C ALA A 12 -10.43 13.91 15.88
N ASP A 13 -10.90 14.74 16.80
CA ASP A 13 -11.83 15.84 16.50
C ASP A 13 -11.16 16.90 15.61
N GLU A 14 -9.94 17.31 15.96
CA GLU A 14 -9.17 18.28 15.17
C GLU A 14 -8.84 17.76 13.78
N MET A 15 -8.45 16.48 13.67
CA MET A 15 -8.20 15.83 12.40
C MET A 15 -9.47 15.79 11.54
N GLY A 16 -10.61 15.44 12.12
CA GLY A 16 -11.89 15.39 11.42
C GLY A 16 -12.30 16.76 10.86
N ILE A 17 -12.19 17.83 11.66
CA ILE A 17 -12.52 19.20 11.21
C ILE A 17 -11.69 19.61 9.98
N LEU A 18 -10.42 19.18 9.92
CA LEU A 18 -9.57 19.47 8.77
C LEU A 18 -9.92 18.59 7.56
N GLN A 19 -9.99 17.27 7.74
CA GLN A 19 -10.14 16.30 6.64
C GLN A 19 -11.51 16.40 5.97
N GLU A 20 -12.59 16.62 6.73
CA GLU A 20 -13.95 16.72 6.17
C GLU A 20 -14.14 17.94 5.25
N ARG A 21 -13.27 18.95 5.36
CA ARG A 21 -13.27 20.10 4.44
C ARG A 21 -12.64 19.78 3.09
N ILE A 22 -11.83 18.72 3.03
CA ILE A 22 -11.11 18.27 1.83
C ILE A 22 -11.98 17.23 1.13
N THR A 23 -13.07 17.68 0.51
CA THR A 23 -14.00 16.79 -0.18
C THR A 23 -14.53 17.40 -1.46
N SER A 24 -15.11 16.56 -2.32
CA SER A 24 -15.78 17.00 -3.54
C SER A 24 -17.24 17.34 -3.25
N THR A 25 -17.71 18.48 -3.76
CA THR A 25 -19.09 18.96 -3.63
C THR A 25 -19.78 18.98 -4.99
N ARG A 26 -21.08 19.32 -5.05
CA ARG A 26 -21.80 19.36 -6.32
C ARG A 26 -21.16 20.38 -7.27
N GLY A 27 -20.61 19.88 -8.38
CA GLY A 27 -19.98 20.68 -9.44
C GLY A 27 -18.53 21.09 -9.19
N HIS A 28 -17.92 20.74 -8.05
CA HIS A 28 -16.55 21.12 -7.72
C HIS A 28 -15.82 19.97 -7.01
N SER A 29 -14.56 19.73 -7.35
CA SER A 29 -13.76 18.65 -6.76
C SER A 29 -12.43 19.14 -6.21
N ILE A 30 -12.05 18.61 -5.05
CA ILE A 30 -10.71 18.74 -4.49
C ILE A 30 -10.13 17.32 -4.42
N THR A 31 -8.97 17.11 -5.05
CA THR A 31 -8.20 15.87 -4.93
C THR A 31 -6.95 16.18 -4.11
N SER A 32 -6.90 15.72 -2.86
CA SER A 32 -5.73 15.93 -2.00
C SER A 32 -4.77 14.74 -2.06
N LEU A 33 -3.48 15.06 -2.17
CA LEU A 33 -2.39 14.11 -1.94
C LEU A 33 -1.66 14.54 -0.67
N GLN A 34 -1.68 13.69 0.36
CA GLN A 34 -1.18 14.02 1.69
C GLN A 34 -0.01 13.11 2.04
N ALA A 35 1.13 13.72 2.41
CA ALA A 35 2.28 12.98 2.92
C ALA A 35 2.10 12.75 4.43
N ILE A 36 1.98 11.48 4.82
CA ILE A 36 1.83 11.08 6.22
C ILE A 36 3.13 10.45 6.67
N TYR A 37 3.75 11.06 7.67
CA TYR A 37 4.92 10.49 8.32
C TYR A 37 4.47 9.50 9.39
N VAL A 38 4.94 8.25 9.29
CA VAL A 38 4.67 7.19 10.26
C VAL A 38 5.83 7.13 11.26
N PRO A 39 5.62 7.48 12.54
CA PRO A 39 6.69 7.44 13.54
C PRO A 39 7.19 6.01 13.74
N ALA A 40 8.50 5.81 13.64
CA ALA A 40 9.15 4.51 13.88
C ALA A 40 8.58 3.32 13.09
N ASP A 41 7.99 3.58 11.90
CA ASP A 41 7.31 2.58 11.08
C ASP A 41 6.13 1.87 11.81
N ASP A 42 5.57 2.49 12.86
CA ASP A 42 4.42 1.97 13.63
C ASP A 42 3.07 2.53 13.13
N TYR A 43 2.36 1.72 12.35
CA TYR A 43 1.02 2.04 11.84
C TYR A 43 -0.09 2.00 12.90
N THR A 44 0.20 1.47 14.08
CA THR A 44 -0.77 1.42 15.19
C THR A 44 -0.74 2.69 16.05
N ASP A 45 0.19 3.61 15.78
CA ASP A 45 0.24 4.90 16.42
C ASP A 45 -1.08 5.68 16.19
N PRO A 46 -1.62 6.38 17.22
CA PRO A 46 -2.88 7.10 17.12
C PRO A 46 -2.95 8.14 15.98
N ALA A 47 -1.85 8.78 15.61
CA ALA A 47 -1.84 9.81 14.56
C ALA A 47 -2.08 9.24 13.15
N PRO A 48 -1.29 8.27 12.64
CA PRO A 48 -1.58 7.63 11.36
C PRO A 48 -2.91 6.87 11.38
N ALA A 49 -3.24 6.18 12.48
CA ALA A 49 -4.48 5.41 12.59
C ALA A 49 -5.74 6.29 12.42
N THR A 50 -5.76 7.48 13.05
CA THR A 50 -6.88 8.43 12.90
C THR A 50 -6.90 9.06 11.51
N THR A 51 -5.74 9.34 10.92
CA THR A 51 -5.66 9.94 9.58
C THR A 51 -6.15 8.98 8.49
N PHE A 52 -5.78 7.70 8.57
CA PHE A 52 -6.18 6.70 7.56
C PHE A 52 -7.68 6.49 7.45
N ALA A 53 -8.44 6.73 8.54
CA ALA A 53 -9.89 6.62 8.52
C ALA A 53 -10.57 7.63 7.56
N HIS A 54 -9.88 8.72 7.21
CA HIS A 54 -10.39 9.76 6.31
C HIS A 54 -9.90 9.62 4.86
N LEU A 55 -9.01 8.66 4.55
CA LEU A 55 -8.42 8.52 3.22
C LEU A 55 -9.17 7.51 2.37
N ASP A 56 -9.51 7.90 1.14
CA ASP A 56 -10.10 6.97 0.15
C ASP A 56 -9.08 6.00 -0.46
N ALA A 57 -7.80 6.35 -0.43
CA ALA A 57 -6.71 5.52 -0.91
C ALA A 57 -5.42 5.77 -0.12
N THR A 58 -4.65 4.71 0.09
CA THR A 58 -3.36 4.75 0.77
C THR A 58 -2.29 4.21 -0.17
N THR A 59 -1.21 4.97 -0.35
CA THR A 59 -0.01 4.54 -1.09
C THR A 59 1.14 4.47 -0.10
N GLU A 60 1.50 3.26 0.28
CA GLU A 60 2.56 3.02 1.25
C GLU A 60 3.92 2.95 0.55
N LEU A 61 4.91 3.64 1.11
CA LEU A 61 6.29 3.60 0.63
C LEU A 61 7.14 2.72 1.55
N SER A 62 7.67 1.62 1.03
CA SER A 62 8.43 0.64 1.80
C SER A 62 9.94 0.83 1.64
N ARG A 63 10.65 0.87 2.78
CA ARG A 63 12.11 0.87 2.82
C ARG A 63 12.71 -0.41 2.22
N GLU A 64 12.03 -1.55 2.37
CA GLU A 64 12.47 -2.84 1.83
C GLU A 64 12.41 -2.87 0.30
N ILE A 65 11.47 -2.15 -0.30
CA ILE A 65 11.35 -2.02 -1.75
C ILE A 65 12.41 -1.05 -2.27
N ALA A 66 12.60 0.08 -1.58
CA ALA A 66 13.63 1.06 -1.92
C ALA A 66 15.06 0.46 -1.85
N SER A 67 15.35 -0.41 -0.88
CA SER A 67 16.65 -1.06 -0.75
C SER A 67 16.96 -2.05 -1.89
N LYS A 68 15.92 -2.55 -2.58
CA LYS A 68 16.04 -3.36 -3.80
C LYS A 68 16.26 -2.52 -5.06
N GLY A 69 16.30 -1.19 -4.94
CA GLY A 69 16.47 -0.26 -6.06
C GLY A 69 15.22 -0.08 -6.93
N LEU A 70 14.05 -0.47 -6.42
CA LEU A 70 12.76 -0.36 -7.12
C LEU A 70 12.12 0.99 -6.78
N TYR A 71 11.89 1.82 -7.81
CA TYR A 71 11.28 3.15 -7.67
C TYR A 71 10.12 3.35 -8.66
N PRO A 72 9.01 4.00 -8.26
CA PRO A 72 8.71 4.46 -6.90
C PRO A 72 8.55 3.29 -5.93
N ALA A 73 8.99 3.47 -4.66
CA ALA A 73 9.08 2.39 -3.67
C ALA A 73 7.73 2.01 -3.05
N VAL A 74 6.68 1.93 -3.86
CA VAL A 74 5.31 1.64 -3.43
C VAL A 74 5.16 0.16 -3.11
N ASP A 75 4.59 -0.16 -1.94
CA ASP A 75 4.21 -1.54 -1.60
C ASP A 75 2.85 -1.88 -2.22
N PRO A 76 2.79 -2.79 -3.21
CA PRO A 76 1.56 -3.13 -3.91
C PRO A 76 0.58 -3.99 -3.08
N LEU A 77 1.06 -4.63 -2.01
CA LEU A 77 0.23 -5.50 -1.16
C LEU A 77 -0.46 -4.68 -0.07
N THR A 78 0.26 -3.75 0.56
CA THR A 78 -0.28 -2.94 1.66
C THR A 78 -0.98 -1.67 1.18
N SER A 79 -0.66 -1.16 -0.02
CA SER A 79 -1.39 -0.03 -0.61
C SER A 79 -2.82 -0.42 -0.98
N THR A 80 -3.77 0.46 -0.64
CA THR A 80 -5.21 0.21 -0.80
C THR A 80 -5.93 1.37 -1.48
N SER A 81 -7.08 1.07 -2.05
CA SER A 81 -7.99 2.09 -2.58
C SER A 81 -9.42 1.59 -2.49
N ARG A 82 -10.32 2.47 -2.05
CA ARG A 82 -11.76 2.20 -1.95
C ARG A 82 -12.40 1.91 -3.30
N ILE A 83 -11.85 2.49 -4.38
CA ILE A 83 -12.37 2.30 -5.74
C ILE A 83 -11.79 1.07 -6.43
N LEU A 84 -10.94 0.27 -5.77
CA LEU A 84 -10.49 -1.04 -6.28
C LEU A 84 -11.62 -2.08 -6.17
N ASP A 85 -12.71 -1.83 -6.90
CA ASP A 85 -13.94 -2.61 -6.91
C ASP A 85 -14.45 -2.68 -8.38
N PRO A 86 -14.89 -3.86 -8.85
CA PRO A 86 -15.29 -4.04 -10.24
C PRO A 86 -16.48 -3.16 -10.65
N ARG A 87 -17.28 -2.66 -9.69
CA ARG A 87 -18.38 -1.72 -9.95
C ARG A 87 -17.90 -0.36 -10.44
N TYR A 88 -16.68 0.06 -10.08
CA TYR A 88 -16.10 1.33 -10.49
C TYR A 88 -15.10 1.18 -11.65
N LEU A 89 -14.26 0.14 -11.63
CA LEU A 89 -13.16 -0.03 -12.59
C LEU A 89 -13.45 -0.93 -13.78
N GLY A 90 -14.54 -1.71 -13.72
CA GLY A 90 -14.80 -2.82 -14.64
C GLY A 90 -14.06 -4.11 -14.25
N ALA A 91 -14.54 -5.23 -14.78
CA ALA A 91 -14.06 -6.56 -14.41
C ALA A 91 -12.59 -6.80 -14.79
N ASP A 92 -12.17 -6.39 -15.98
CA ASP A 92 -10.83 -6.69 -16.49
C ASP A 92 -9.73 -6.02 -15.67
N HIS A 93 -9.94 -4.75 -15.30
CA HIS A 93 -9.00 -4.00 -14.46
C HIS A 93 -8.93 -4.62 -13.07
N TYR A 94 -10.08 -4.86 -12.43
CA TYR A 94 -10.15 -5.48 -11.11
C TYR A 94 -9.47 -6.85 -11.08
N ASN A 95 -9.80 -7.73 -12.03
CA ASN A 95 -9.26 -9.09 -12.12
C ASN A 95 -7.74 -9.06 -12.35
N THR A 96 -7.25 -8.15 -13.18
CA THR A 96 -5.81 -7.97 -13.41
C THR A 96 -5.10 -7.55 -12.12
N ALA A 97 -5.62 -6.56 -11.41
CA ALA A 97 -5.05 -6.06 -10.17
C ALA A 97 -5.04 -7.13 -9.06
N VAL A 98 -6.15 -7.85 -8.88
CA VAL A 98 -6.27 -8.96 -7.91
C VAL A 98 -5.28 -10.08 -8.24
N ARG A 99 -5.12 -10.44 -9.51
CA ARG A 99 -4.18 -11.48 -9.93
C ARG A 99 -2.73 -11.08 -9.70
N VAL A 100 -2.37 -9.82 -9.96
CA VAL A 100 -1.05 -9.27 -9.64
C VAL A 100 -0.79 -9.38 -8.14
N LYS A 101 -1.72 -8.92 -7.29
CA LYS A 101 -1.60 -9.03 -5.82
C LYS A 101 -1.46 -10.48 -5.37
N ALA A 102 -2.24 -11.41 -5.93
CA ALA A 102 -2.17 -12.83 -5.58
C ALA A 102 -0.80 -13.45 -5.91
N ILE A 103 -0.21 -13.14 -7.06
CA ILE A 103 1.13 -13.63 -7.44
C ILE A 103 2.20 -13.07 -6.50
N LEU A 104 2.11 -11.79 -6.16
CA LEU A 104 3.07 -11.14 -5.26
C LEU A 104 2.96 -11.66 -3.82
N GLN A 105 1.73 -11.89 -3.34
CA GLN A 105 1.47 -12.49 -2.04
C GLN A 105 2.05 -13.90 -1.98
N LYS A 106 1.77 -14.73 -2.99
CA LYS A 106 2.31 -16.09 -3.06
C LYS A 106 3.84 -16.10 -3.10
N ASN A 107 4.44 -15.18 -3.85
CA ASN A 107 5.90 -15.04 -3.85
C ASN A 107 6.44 -14.66 -2.47
N LYS A 108 5.76 -13.79 -1.72
CA LYS A 108 6.17 -13.43 -0.34
C LYS A 108 6.20 -14.64 0.58
N GLU A 109 5.16 -15.48 0.54
CA GLU A 109 5.12 -16.76 1.28
C GLU A 109 6.25 -17.70 0.87
N LEU A 110 6.54 -17.78 -0.44
CA LEU A 110 7.62 -18.62 -0.96
C LEU A 110 9.02 -18.09 -0.59
N GLN A 111 9.20 -16.77 -0.38
CA GLN A 111 10.51 -16.22 0.05
C GLN A 111 10.93 -16.76 1.42
N GLU A 112 10.00 -16.98 2.35
CA GLU A 112 10.30 -17.57 3.67
C GLU A 112 10.82 -19.00 3.53
N ILE A 113 10.22 -19.78 2.62
CA ILE A 113 10.65 -21.15 2.31
C ILE A 113 12.01 -21.14 1.60
N ILE A 114 12.19 -20.26 0.60
CA ILE A 114 13.45 -20.09 -0.15
C ILE A 114 14.60 -19.74 0.79
N ALA A 115 14.37 -18.91 1.81
CA ALA A 115 15.40 -18.52 2.77
C ALA A 115 15.93 -19.69 3.61
N ILE A 116 15.14 -20.76 3.78
CA ILE A 116 15.49 -21.94 4.58
C ILE A 116 16.02 -23.08 3.69
N LEU A 117 15.32 -23.40 2.61
CA LEU A 117 15.55 -24.58 1.78
C LEU A 117 16.28 -24.29 0.46
N GLY A 118 16.26 -23.04 -0.01
CA GLY A 118 16.73 -22.66 -1.33
C GLY A 118 15.65 -22.77 -2.42
N VAL A 119 15.93 -22.19 -3.59
CA VAL A 119 14.98 -22.12 -4.72
C VAL A 119 14.80 -23.49 -5.41
N ASP A 120 15.79 -24.36 -5.34
CA ASP A 120 15.80 -25.63 -6.06
C ASP A 120 14.78 -26.64 -5.49
N GLU A 121 14.46 -26.51 -4.21
CA GLU A 121 13.49 -27.35 -3.46
C GLU A 121 12.03 -26.98 -3.73
N LEU A 122 11.78 -25.90 -4.49
CA LEU A 122 10.42 -25.52 -4.87
C LEU A 122 9.85 -26.42 -5.98
N SER A 123 8.53 -26.56 -5.99
CA SER A 123 7.83 -27.16 -7.11
C SER A 123 8.04 -26.35 -8.40
N GLU A 124 7.94 -26.99 -9.57
CA GLU A 124 8.09 -26.28 -10.85
C GLU A 124 7.05 -25.16 -11.02
N GLU A 125 5.85 -25.32 -10.46
CA GLU A 125 4.81 -24.28 -10.46
C GLU A 125 5.19 -23.08 -9.57
N ASP A 126 5.77 -23.33 -8.39
CA ASP A 126 6.25 -22.28 -7.50
C ASP A 126 7.44 -21.53 -8.10
N LYS A 127 8.36 -22.23 -8.77
CA LYS A 127 9.46 -21.60 -9.53
C LYS A 127 8.92 -20.65 -10.60
N VAL A 128 7.88 -21.07 -11.33
CA VAL A 128 7.20 -20.19 -12.31
C VAL A 128 6.57 -18.98 -11.62
N THR A 129 5.94 -19.18 -10.46
CA THR A 129 5.32 -18.09 -9.68
C THR A 129 6.36 -17.07 -9.23
N VAL A 130 7.49 -17.52 -8.67
CA VAL A 130 8.61 -16.66 -8.25
C VAL A 130 9.18 -15.89 -9.44
N SER A 131 9.38 -16.56 -10.57
CA SER A 131 9.87 -15.92 -11.80
C SER A 131 8.91 -14.83 -12.31
N ARG A 132 7.59 -15.10 -12.32
CA ARG A 132 6.57 -14.10 -12.68
C ARG A 132 6.53 -12.95 -11.70
N ALA A 133 6.56 -13.22 -10.41
CA ALA A 133 6.55 -12.20 -9.36
C ALA A 133 7.74 -11.25 -9.50
N ARG A 134 8.95 -11.78 -9.75
CA ARG A 134 10.14 -10.96 -9.97
C ARG A 134 9.99 -10.03 -11.17
N ARG A 135 9.43 -10.53 -12.28
CA ARG A 135 9.14 -9.70 -13.48
C ARG A 135 8.10 -8.62 -13.18
N ILE A 136 7.06 -8.94 -12.43
CA ILE A 136 6.03 -7.99 -12.01
C ILE A 136 6.64 -6.91 -11.11
N GLN A 137 7.43 -7.26 -10.10
CA GLN A 137 8.08 -6.28 -9.21
C GLN A 137 8.96 -5.30 -9.97
N GLN A 138 9.72 -5.78 -10.95
CA GLN A 138 10.52 -4.93 -11.82
C GLN A 138 9.64 -4.06 -12.73
N PHE A 139 8.55 -4.61 -13.25
CA PHE A 139 7.63 -3.88 -14.12
C PHE A 139 6.84 -2.78 -13.40
N LEU A 140 6.57 -2.94 -12.10
CA LEU A 140 5.96 -1.91 -11.27
C LEU A 140 6.92 -0.73 -10.99
N SER A 141 8.21 -0.90 -11.25
CA SER A 141 9.16 0.22 -11.19
C SER A 141 9.09 1.04 -12.47
N GLN A 142 9.10 2.35 -12.31
CA GLN A 142 9.09 3.30 -13.40
C GLN A 142 10.17 4.33 -13.18
N ASN A 143 10.95 4.60 -14.23
CA ASN A 143 11.88 5.72 -14.20
C ASN A 143 11.07 7.01 -14.09
N THR A 144 11.19 7.68 -12.94
CA THR A 144 10.48 8.91 -12.61
C THR A 144 11.35 10.14 -12.78
N TYR A 145 12.52 10.03 -13.43
CA TYR A 145 13.31 11.22 -13.80
C TYR A 145 12.47 12.17 -14.65
N MET A 146 12.29 13.38 -14.09
CA MET A 146 11.83 14.60 -14.74
C MET A 146 13.05 15.47 -15.04
#